data_AF-A0A1W2TFP6-F1
#
_entry.id   AF-A0A1W2TFP6-F1
#
_cell.length_a   1.000
_cell.length_b   1.000
_cell.length_c   1.000
_cell.angle_alpha   90.00
_cell.angle_beta   90.00
_cell.angle_gamma   90.00
#
_symmetry.space_group_name_H-M   'P 1'
#
loop_
_entity.id
_entity.type
_entity.pdbx_description
1 polymer ?
#
loop_
_entity_poly.entity_id
_entity_poly.type
_entity_poly.pdbx_seq_one_letter_code
_entity_poly.pdbx_strand_id
1 'polypeptide(L)'
;MSGHASTGTPRMYEDGDEHNYSREAIRDEGRYHMRNVEGYMPKGQSKAMNEMLSEDIQVQVQERYKSDPLYSATMHGNEPSWGAKQDAEIQAEEAEVLRRKKEKTDSLTGKKLDHKPAGGR
;
A
#
# COMPACT_ATOMS: atom_id res chain seq x y z
N MET A 1 -33.97 -20.01 -43.50
CA MET A 1 -32.70 -19.27 -43.72
C MET A 1 -31.82 -19.49 -42.49
N SER A 2 -30.70 -20.19 -42.66
CA SER A 2 -29.74 -20.53 -41.61
C SER A 2 -28.79 -19.36 -41.33
N GLY A 3 -28.89 -18.75 -40.16
CA GLY A 3 -27.94 -17.74 -39.70
C GLY A 3 -26.80 -18.41 -38.93
N HIS A 4 -25.60 -18.45 -39.51
CA HIS A 4 -24.39 -18.83 -38.79
C HIS A 4 -24.04 -17.75 -37.76
N ALA A 5 -23.85 -18.15 -36.51
CA ALA A 5 -23.26 -17.30 -35.47
C ALA A 5 -21.78 -17.05 -35.82
N SER A 6 -21.54 -16.01 -36.61
CA SER A 6 -20.21 -15.54 -36.93
C SER A 6 -19.66 -14.74 -35.74
N THR A 7 -18.76 -15.41 -35.01
CA THR A 7 -17.83 -14.85 -34.03
C THR A 7 -18.44 -14.51 -32.67
N GLY A 8 -17.93 -15.18 -31.64
CA GLY A 8 -18.30 -14.98 -30.24
C GLY A 8 -18.24 -13.52 -29.82
N THR A 9 -18.96 -13.20 -28.75
CA THR A 9 -18.98 -11.88 -28.11
C THR A 9 -17.60 -11.24 -28.16
N PRO A 10 -17.43 -10.06 -28.80
CA PRO A 10 -16.17 -9.36 -28.73
C PRO A 10 -15.92 -9.17 -27.24
N ARG A 11 -14.87 -9.83 -26.74
CA ARG A 11 -14.47 -9.79 -25.34
C ARG A 11 -14.57 -8.34 -24.91
N MET A 12 -15.51 -8.09 -23.99
CA MET A 12 -15.58 -6.83 -23.28
C MET A 12 -14.23 -6.71 -22.58
N TYR A 13 -13.30 -5.97 -23.18
CA TYR A 13 -12.21 -5.42 -22.42
C TYR A 13 -12.88 -4.46 -21.44
N GLU A 14 -12.74 -4.75 -20.16
CA GLU A 14 -13.29 -3.90 -19.11
C GLU A 14 -12.49 -2.59 -19.16
N ASP A 15 -13.19 -1.44 -19.19
CA ASP A 15 -12.56 -0.11 -19.24
C ASP A 15 -11.59 0.01 -18.04
N GLY A 16 -10.30 -0.21 -18.29
CA GLY A 16 -9.29 -0.34 -17.24
C GLY A 16 -8.15 -1.32 -17.54
N ASP A 17 -8.34 -2.28 -18.45
CA ASP A 17 -7.30 -3.27 -18.77
C ASP A 17 -6.06 -2.67 -19.48
N GLU A 18 -6.22 -1.53 -20.16
CA GLU A 18 -5.13 -0.84 -20.87
C GLU A 18 -4.74 0.47 -20.17
N HIS A 19 -3.85 0.37 -19.18
CA HIS A 19 -3.20 1.53 -18.59
C HIS A 19 -1.99 1.99 -19.42
N ASN A 20 -2.01 3.27 -19.82
CA ASN A 20 -0.88 3.95 -20.43
C ASN A 20 -0.06 4.66 -19.35
N TYR A 21 1.09 4.10 -18.98
CA TYR A 21 1.99 4.69 -18.01
C TYR A 21 2.89 5.75 -18.64
N SER A 22 3.11 6.87 -17.93
CA SER A 22 4.11 7.85 -18.34
C SER A 22 5.52 7.26 -18.18
N ARG A 23 6.47 7.76 -18.97
CA ARG A 23 7.87 7.32 -18.87
C ARG A 23 8.48 7.62 -17.50
N GLU A 24 8.01 8.69 -16.86
CA GLU A 24 8.40 9.05 -15.50
C GLU A 24 7.88 8.05 -14.48
N ALA A 25 6.60 7.64 -14.58
CA ALA A 25 6.02 6.62 -13.71
C ALA A 25 6.76 5.28 -13.84
N ILE A 26 7.10 4.86 -15.07
CA ILE A 26 7.90 3.64 -15.31
C ILE A 26 9.27 3.72 -14.64
N ARG A 27 9.93 4.88 -14.73
CA ARG A 27 11.26 5.08 -14.16
C ARG A 27 11.21 5.10 -12.63
N ASP A 28 10.18 5.71 -12.06
CA ASP A 28 10.03 5.80 -10.61
C ASP A 28 9.71 4.42 -10.01
N GLU A 29 8.80 3.67 -10.63
CA GLU A 29 8.43 2.32 -10.20
C GLU A 29 9.63 1.37 -10.22
N GLY A 30 10.47 1.45 -11.26
CA GLY A 30 11.70 0.68 -11.35
C GLY A 30 12.79 1.04 -10.32
N ARG A 31 12.61 2.09 -9.50
CA ARG A 31 13.49 2.38 -8.35
C ARG A 31 13.02 1.69 -7.08
N TYR A 32 11.71 1.64 -6.89
CA TYR A 32 11.10 0.99 -5.73
C TYR A 32 11.11 -0.53 -5.89
N HIS A 33 10.96 -1.00 -7.12
CA HIS A 33 10.99 -2.40 -7.48
C HIS A 33 12.37 -2.80 -8.00
N MET A 34 12.88 -3.99 -7.64
CA MET A 34 14.16 -4.52 -8.15
C MET A 34 14.10 -4.97 -9.61
N ARG A 35 13.24 -4.36 -10.44
CA ARG A 35 12.96 -4.75 -11.83
C ARG A 35 13.11 -3.54 -12.74
N ASN A 36 13.94 -3.66 -13.78
CA ASN A 36 14.17 -2.58 -14.73
C ASN A 36 13.07 -2.57 -15.82
N VAL A 37 11.95 -1.90 -15.53
CA VAL A 37 10.81 -1.84 -16.45
C VAL A 37 11.09 -1.01 -17.70
N GLU A 38 11.97 0.00 -17.62
CA GLU A 38 12.37 0.79 -18.79
C GLU A 38 13.08 -0.07 -19.85
N GLY A 39 13.75 -1.15 -19.45
CA GLY A 39 14.42 -2.09 -20.35
C GLY A 39 13.49 -3.01 -21.16
N TYR A 40 12.19 -3.05 -20.86
CA TYR A 40 11.23 -3.87 -21.61
C TYR A 40 10.83 -3.17 -22.92
N MET A 41 10.37 -3.96 -23.89
CA MET A 41 9.74 -3.41 -25.10
C MET A 41 8.51 -2.57 -24.73
N PRO A 42 8.12 -1.54 -25.51
CA PRO A 42 7.01 -0.65 -25.18
C PRO A 42 5.69 -1.38 -24.84
N LYS A 43 5.37 -2.46 -25.56
CA LYS A 43 4.18 -3.29 -25.27
C LYS A 43 4.30 -4.12 -23.99
N GLY A 44 5.52 -4.43 -23.55
CA GLY A 44 5.80 -5.17 -22.31
C GLY A 44 5.92 -4.28 -21.08
N GLN A 45 6.13 -2.97 -21.25
CA GLN A 45 6.24 -2.01 -20.16
C GLN A 45 4.94 -1.91 -19.37
N SER A 46 3.79 -1.72 -20.03
CA SER A 46 2.50 -1.66 -19.33
C SER A 46 2.17 -2.95 -18.57
N LYS A 47 2.50 -4.11 -19.14
CA LYS A 47 2.32 -5.39 -18.45
C LYS A 47 3.19 -5.50 -17.19
N ALA A 48 4.46 -5.13 -17.30
CA ALA A 48 5.37 -5.15 -16.16
C ALA A 48 4.96 -4.16 -15.07
N MET A 49 4.46 -2.97 -15.45
CA MET A 49 3.88 -2.00 -14.52
C MET A 49 2.65 -2.55 -13.79
N ASN A 50 1.70 -3.14 -14.53
CA ASN A 50 0.50 -3.74 -13.94
C ASN A 50 0.87 -4.85 -12.94
N GLU A 51 1.85 -5.69 -13.27
CA GLU A 51 2.32 -6.77 -12.40
C GLU A 51 2.90 -6.21 -11.09
N MET A 52 3.78 -5.22 -11.16
CA MET A 52 4.36 -4.57 -9.98
C MET A 52 3.29 -3.92 -9.09
N LEU A 53 2.37 -3.15 -9.67
CA LEU A 53 1.27 -2.56 -8.91
C LEU A 53 0.37 -3.62 -8.27
N SER A 54 0.16 -4.75 -8.96
CA SER A 54 -0.60 -5.87 -8.40
C SER A 54 0.13 -6.55 -7.24
N GLU A 55 1.46 -6.66 -7.31
CA GLU A 55 2.30 -7.19 -6.22
C GLU A 55 2.20 -6.28 -4.99
N ASP A 56 2.32 -4.96 -5.17
CA ASP A 56 2.18 -3.98 -4.09
C ASP A 56 0.81 -4.04 -3.42
N ILE A 57 -0.26 -4.11 -4.22
CA ILE A 57 -1.62 -4.28 -3.68
C ILE A 57 -1.71 -5.58 -2.89
N GLN A 58 -1.15 -6.69 -3.38
CA GLN A 58 -1.16 -7.96 -2.66
C GLN A 58 -0.40 -7.88 -1.34
N VAL A 59 0.76 -7.22 -1.31
CA VAL A 59 1.54 -7.01 -0.08
C VAL A 59 0.72 -6.20 0.92
N GLN A 60 0.15 -5.07 0.50
CA GLN A 60 -0.68 -4.23 1.38
C GLN A 60 -1.91 -4.98 1.90
N VAL A 61 -2.57 -5.75 1.05
CA VAL A 61 -3.70 -6.60 1.44
C VAL A 61 -3.24 -7.65 2.44
N GLN A 62 -2.13 -8.35 2.21
CA GLN A 62 -1.58 -9.32 3.15
C GLN A 62 -1.19 -8.70 4.50
N GLU A 63 -0.62 -7.50 4.50
CA GLU A 63 -0.32 -6.77 5.73
C GLU A 63 -1.60 -6.47 6.52
N ARG A 64 -2.65 -5.99 5.84
CA ARG A 64 -3.96 -5.78 6.47
C ARG A 64 -4.56 -7.06 7.02
N TYR A 65 -4.46 -8.18 6.30
CA TYR A 65 -4.89 -9.49 6.79
C TYR A 65 -4.16 -9.93 8.07
N LYS A 66 -2.92 -9.48 8.29
CA LYS A 66 -2.14 -9.79 9.50
C LYS A 66 -2.42 -8.83 10.64
N SER A 67 -2.61 -7.55 10.34
CA SER A 67 -2.73 -6.50 11.36
C SER A 67 -4.16 -6.29 11.84
N ASP A 68 -5.14 -6.34 10.93
CA ASP A 68 -6.54 -6.02 11.21
C ASP A 68 -7.34 -7.31 11.44
N PRO A 69 -7.80 -7.57 12.68
CA PRO A 69 -8.56 -8.77 13.01
C PRO A 69 -9.96 -8.80 12.36
N LEU A 70 -10.49 -7.66 11.89
CA LEU A 70 -11.80 -7.57 11.23
C LEU A 70 -11.74 -7.81 9.73
N TYR A 71 -10.58 -7.57 9.12
CA TYR A 71 -10.43 -7.50 7.68
C TYR A 71 -10.85 -8.80 6.98
N SER A 72 -10.43 -9.95 7.50
CA SER A 72 -10.78 -11.25 6.93
C SER A 72 -12.30 -11.49 6.85
N ALA A 73 -13.03 -11.21 7.93
CA ALA A 73 -14.48 -11.39 7.96
C ALA A 73 -15.17 -10.46 6.97
N THR A 74 -14.79 -9.17 6.96
CA THR A 74 -15.39 -8.16 6.08
C THR A 74 -15.15 -8.45 4.60
N MET A 75 -13.95 -8.89 4.22
CA MET A 75 -13.60 -9.24 2.84
C MET A 75 -14.41 -10.43 2.30
N HIS A 76 -14.83 -11.34 3.18
CA HIS A 76 -15.70 -12.46 2.83
C HIS A 76 -17.20 -12.15 2.96
N GLY A 77 -17.57 -10.91 3.29
CA GLY A 77 -18.96 -10.49 3.48
C GLY A 77 -19.61 -11.02 4.77
N ASN A 78 -18.80 -11.48 5.72
CA ASN A 78 -19.25 -12.01 6.99
C ASN A 78 -19.17 -10.95 8.10
N GLU A 79 -20.01 -11.11 9.12
CA GLU A 79 -19.89 -10.30 10.32
C GLU A 79 -18.69 -10.77 11.16
N PRO A 80 -17.78 -9.86 11.59
CA PRO A 80 -16.66 -10.22 12.44
C PRO A 80 -17.12 -10.74 13.81
N SER A 81 -16.35 -11.68 14.37
CA SER A 81 -16.67 -12.28 15.67
C SER A 81 -16.58 -11.27 16.80
N TRP A 82 -17.25 -11.55 17.92
CA TRP A 82 -17.22 -10.69 19.10
C TRP A 82 -15.79 -10.46 19.62
N GLY A 83 -14.96 -11.52 19.61
CA GLY A 83 -13.54 -11.42 19.98
C GLY A 83 -12.74 -10.52 19.02
N ALA A 84 -12.92 -10.67 17.71
CA ALA A 84 -12.22 -9.82 16.73
C ALA A 84 -12.60 -8.34 16.86
N LYS A 85 -13.86 -8.03 17.20
CA LYS A 85 -14.31 -6.66 17.51
C LYS A 85 -13.63 -6.11 18.75
N GLN A 86 -13.49 -6.93 19.80
CA GLN A 86 -12.81 -6.53 21.03
C GLN A 86 -11.30 -6.32 20.81
N ASP A 87 -10.66 -7.20 20.05
CA ASP A 87 -9.23 -7.05 19.71
C ASP A 87 -8.99 -5.76 18.91
N ALA A 88 -9.87 -5.41 17.97
CA ALA A 88 -9.80 -4.15 17.23
C ALA A 88 -9.97 -2.91 18.14
N GLU A 89 -10.86 -2.98 19.12
CA GLU A 89 -11.06 -1.91 20.11
C GLU A 89 -9.82 -1.72 21.00
N ILE A 90 -9.25 -2.82 21.49
CA ILE A 90 -8.00 -2.81 22.28
C ILE A 90 -6.85 -2.23 21.46
N GLN A 91 -6.66 -2.66 20.21
CA GLN A 91 -5.63 -2.11 19.32
C GLN A 91 -5.78 -0.60 19.10
N ALA A 92 -7.01 -0.12 18.95
CA ALA A 92 -7.29 1.31 18.79
C ALA A 92 -6.95 2.11 20.06
N GLU A 93 -7.34 1.59 21.23
CA GLU A 93 -7.03 2.22 22.53
C GLU A 93 -5.52 2.25 22.79
N GLU A 94 -4.83 1.13 22.56
CA GLU A 94 -3.37 1.04 22.71
C GLU A 94 -2.63 2.00 21.78
N ALA A 95 -3.07 2.12 20.51
CA ALA A 95 -2.49 3.06 19.56
C ALA A 95 -2.64 4.52 20.02
N GLU A 96 -3.78 4.90 20.59
CA GLU A 96 -3.99 6.24 21.12
C GLU A 96 -3.12 6.51 22.36
N VAL A 97 -3.04 5.56 23.28
CA VAL A 97 -2.15 5.66 24.45
C VAL A 97 -0.70 5.80 24.02
N LEU A 98 -0.27 5.04 23.03
CA LEU A 98 1.09 5.07 22.50
C LEU A 98 1.39 6.39 21.77
N ARG A 99 0.40 6.98 21.07
CA ARG A 99 0.51 8.32 20.48
C ARG A 99 0.69 9.39 21.56
N ARG A 100 -0.15 9.37 22.60
CA ARG A 100 -0.04 10.30 23.75
C ARG A 100 1.29 10.15 24.49
N LYS A 101 1.84 8.94 24.59
CA LYS A 101 3.18 8.69 25.15
C LYS A 101 4.28 9.26 24.27
N LYS A 102 4.22 9.06 22.95
CA LYS A 102 5.20 9.62 21.99
C LYS A 102 5.23 11.15 22.02
N GLU A 103 4.06 11.80 22.05
CA GLU A 103 3.95 13.27 22.18
C GLU A 103 4.61 13.80 23.47
N LYS A 104 4.47 13.06 24.59
CA LYS A 104 5.10 13.40 25.87
C LYS A 104 6.62 13.14 25.88
N THR A 105 7.12 12.20 25.10
CA THR A 105 8.57 11.91 25.02
C THR A 105 9.30 12.81 24.04
N ASP A 106 8.69 13.17 22.90
CA ASP A 106 9.27 14.14 21.95
C ASP A 106 9.34 15.55 22.55
N SER A 107 8.47 15.88 23.51
CA SER A 107 8.53 17.14 24.25
C SER A 107 9.66 17.20 25.31
N LEU A 108 10.42 16.11 25.52
CA LEU A 108 11.52 16.04 26.49
C LEU A 108 12.93 16.06 25.87
N THR A 109 13.09 16.11 24.54
CA THR A 109 14.40 16.14 23.89
C THR A 109 14.94 17.57 23.69
N GLY A 110 15.64 18.07 24.72
CA GLY A 110 16.69 19.08 24.52
C GLY A 110 16.54 20.43 25.24
N LYS A 111 16.59 20.44 26.58
CA LYS A 111 17.26 21.55 27.27
C LYS A 111 18.73 21.52 26.83
N LYS A 112 19.09 22.34 25.85
CA LYS A 112 20.48 22.61 25.48
C LYS A 112 21.21 23.06 26.75
N LEU A 113 22.15 22.25 27.24
CA LEU A 113 23.13 22.70 28.21
C LEU A 113 24.09 23.60 27.43
N ASP A 114 23.83 24.90 27.42
CA ASP A 114 24.72 25.91 26.87
C ASP A 114 26.05 25.87 27.66
N HIS A 115 27.04 25.16 27.12
CA HIS A 115 28.41 25.22 27.64
C HIS A 115 29.03 26.55 27.19
N LYS A 116 28.95 27.57 28.06
CA LYS A 116 29.65 28.85 27.87
C LYS A 116 31.16 28.57 27.73
N PRO A 117 31.82 29.00 26.64
CA PRO A 117 33.28 29.02 26.64
C PRO A 117 33.75 30.07 27.64
N ALA A 118 34.47 29.63 28.66
CA ALA A 118 35.14 30.52 29.61
C ALA A 118 36.17 31.35 28.84
N GLY A 119 35.97 32.67 28.82
CA GLY A 119 36.95 33.61 28.29
C GLY A 119 38.30 33.45 29.00
N GLY A 120 39.35 33.26 28.21
CA GLY A 120 40.74 33.25 28.66
C GLY A 120 41.56 34.09 27.71
N ARG A 121 42.09 35.19 28.28
CA ARG A 121 43.00 36.22 27.76
C ARG A 121 43.98 35.80 26.66
#